data_AF-A0A835IYD5-F1
#
_entry.id   AF-A0A835IYD5-F1
#
_cell.length_a   1.000
_cell.length_b   1.000
_cell.length_c   1.000
_cell.angle_alpha   90.00
_cell.angle_beta   90.00
_cell.angle_gamma   90.00
#
_symmetry.space_group_name_H-M   'P 1'
#
loop_
_entity.id
_entity.type
_entity.pdbx_description
1 polymer ?
#
loop_
_entity_poly.entity_id
_entity_poly.type
_entity_poly.pdbx_seq_one_letter_code
_entity_poly.pdbx_strand_id
1 'polypeptide(L)'
;MSSKFSRVVFCFCTPILLKGVDAKLNFFAGTRYGASLRKQIKKMEVSQHAKYFCEFCGKYAVKRKAVGIWGCKDCGKVKAGGAYTLNTASAVTVRSTIRRLREQTEG
;
A
#
# COMPACT_ATOMS: atom_id res chain seq x y z
N MET A 1 -51.27 14.31 -2.59
CA MET A 1 -50.28 15.06 -1.78
C MET A 1 -49.26 14.06 -1.26
N SER A 2 -48.03 14.17 -1.78
CA SER A 2 -46.70 13.82 -1.22
C SER A 2 -46.60 12.75 -0.12
N SER A 3 -45.67 11.79 -0.11
CA SER A 3 -44.47 11.55 -0.91
C SER A 3 -43.86 10.23 -0.41
N LYS A 4 -43.76 9.23 -1.28
CA LYS A 4 -42.86 8.07 -1.08
C LYS A 4 -41.44 8.57 -1.34
N PHE A 5 -40.64 8.77 -0.30
CA PHE A 5 -39.23 9.14 -0.44
C PHE A 5 -38.38 8.35 0.55
N SER A 6 -37.62 7.41 -0.01
CA SER A 6 -36.21 7.16 0.31
C SER A 6 -35.86 6.67 1.72
N ARG A 7 -35.40 5.43 1.81
CA ARG A 7 -33.96 5.12 1.98
C ARG A 7 -33.74 3.62 2.19
N VAL A 8 -33.66 2.90 1.06
CA VAL A 8 -32.77 1.75 0.99
C VAL A 8 -31.38 2.32 0.78
N VAL A 9 -30.60 2.45 1.84
CA VAL A 9 -29.14 2.52 1.73
C VAL A 9 -28.59 1.44 2.64
N PHE A 10 -28.51 0.25 2.07
CA PHE A 10 -27.51 -0.75 2.42
C PHE A 10 -26.15 -0.05 2.43
N CYS A 11 -25.61 0.27 3.61
CA CYS A 11 -24.18 0.49 3.76
C CYS A 11 -23.60 -0.71 4.50
N PHE A 12 -23.63 -1.86 3.82
CA PHE A 12 -22.67 -2.93 4.07
C PHE A 12 -21.28 -2.39 3.70
N CYS A 13 -20.64 -1.71 4.65
CA CYS A 13 -19.21 -1.50 4.61
C CYS A 13 -18.69 -1.90 5.97
N THR A 14 -18.63 -3.21 6.20
CA THR A 14 -17.85 -3.81 7.27
C THR A 14 -16.42 -3.28 7.16
N PRO A 15 -15.92 -2.49 8.13
CA PRO A 15 -14.50 -2.21 8.21
C PRO A 15 -13.87 -3.42 8.89
N ILE A 16 -13.60 -4.46 8.11
CA ILE A 16 -12.74 -5.56 8.52
C ILE A 16 -11.33 -4.99 8.76
N LEU A 17 -11.04 -4.82 10.04
CA LEU A 17 -9.79 -5.25 10.69
C LEU A 17 -8.49 -4.56 10.29
N LEU A 18 -8.34 -3.27 10.66
CA LEU A 18 -7.02 -2.62 10.85
C LEU A 18 -6.97 -1.65 12.04
N LYS A 19 -7.86 -1.82 13.06
CA LYS A 19 -7.98 -0.92 14.23
C LYS A 19 -6.78 -0.90 15.21
N GLY A 20 -5.61 -1.42 14.84
CA GLY A 20 -4.44 -1.53 15.74
C GLY A 20 -3.35 -0.46 15.53
N VAL A 21 -3.15 0.02 14.29
CA VAL A 21 -2.08 1.00 13.96
C VAL A 21 -2.62 2.45 14.00
N ASP A 22 -3.93 2.60 14.17
CA ASP A 22 -4.68 3.83 13.94
C ASP A 22 -4.45 4.93 14.98
N ALA A 23 -4.03 4.58 16.20
CA ALA A 23 -4.03 5.51 17.32
C ALA A 23 -2.69 6.23 17.55
N LYS A 24 -1.55 5.64 17.14
CA LYS A 24 -0.24 6.10 17.64
C LYS A 24 0.34 7.31 16.91
N LEU A 25 -0.12 7.60 15.68
CA LEU A 25 0.54 8.59 14.80
C LEU A 25 -0.30 9.79 14.38
N ASN A 26 -1.63 9.73 14.57
CA ASN A 26 -2.52 10.88 14.40
C ASN A 26 -2.34 11.96 15.48
N PHE A 27 -1.45 11.73 16.46
CA PHE A 27 -1.22 12.64 17.58
C PHE A 27 -0.34 13.84 17.20
N PHE A 28 0.65 13.66 16.32
CA PHE A 28 1.58 14.75 15.96
C PHE A 28 0.95 15.78 15.02
N ALA A 29 0.00 15.35 14.18
CA ALA A 29 -0.85 16.23 13.37
C ALA A 29 -2.24 16.32 14.01
N GLY A 30 -2.38 17.18 15.04
CA GLY A 30 -3.65 17.39 15.75
C GLY A 30 -4.80 17.93 14.86
N THR A 31 -5.64 18.80 15.41
CA THR A 31 -6.81 19.39 14.69
C THR A 31 -6.45 20.23 13.46
N ARG A 32 -5.18 20.56 13.23
CA ARG A 32 -4.74 21.61 12.30
C ARG A 32 -4.89 21.30 10.80
N TYR A 33 -4.75 20.03 10.37
CA TYR A 33 -4.66 19.71 8.92
C TYR A 33 -5.91 19.04 8.32
N GLY A 34 -7.06 19.09 9.00
CA GLY A 34 -8.32 18.56 8.46
C GLY A 34 -8.37 17.02 8.30
N ALA A 35 -9.57 16.47 8.15
CA ALA A 35 -9.76 15.01 8.15
C ALA A 35 -9.34 14.33 6.83
N SER A 36 -9.39 15.03 5.69
CA SER A 36 -9.03 14.49 4.38
C SER A 36 -7.55 14.18 4.25
N LEU A 37 -6.69 15.15 4.62
CA LEU A 37 -5.23 15.00 4.58
C LEU A 37 -4.76 13.91 5.56
N ARG A 38 -5.33 13.84 6.76
CA ARG A 38 -5.03 12.77 7.74
C ARG A 38 -5.33 11.38 7.18
N LYS A 39 -6.46 11.21 6.47
CA LYS A 39 -6.80 9.93 5.83
C LYS A 39 -5.79 9.52 4.75
N GLN A 40 -5.26 10.47 3.98
CA GLN A 40 -4.26 10.19 2.94
C GLN A 40 -2.90 9.82 3.54
N ILE A 41 -2.41 10.61 4.50
CA ILE A 41 -1.12 10.36 5.17
C ILE A 41 -1.16 9.01 5.88
N LYS A 42 -2.24 8.70 6.60
CA LYS A 42 -2.43 7.42 7.26
C LYS A 42 -2.30 6.23 6.30
N LYS A 43 -2.86 6.33 5.09
CA LYS A 43 -2.72 5.27 4.07
C LYS A 43 -1.26 5.06 3.67
N MET A 44 -0.52 6.14 3.42
CA MET A 44 0.91 6.06 3.06
C MET A 44 1.77 5.58 4.23
N GLU A 45 1.36 5.89 5.46
CA GLU A 45 2.05 5.51 6.67
C GLU A 45 1.90 4.02 7.01
N VAL A 46 0.70 3.48 6.80
CA VAL A 46 0.46 2.04 6.95
C VAL A 46 1.27 1.29 5.90
N SER A 47 1.31 1.76 4.65
CA SER A 47 2.06 1.06 3.59
C SER A 47 3.58 1.13 3.81
N GLN A 48 4.13 2.23 4.30
CA GLN A 48 5.58 2.33 4.55
C GLN A 48 6.06 1.43 5.71
N HIS A 49 5.23 1.22 6.75
CA HIS A 49 5.58 0.42 7.93
C HIS A 49 5.19 -1.06 7.80
N ALA A 50 4.45 -1.42 6.76
CA ALA A 50 4.08 -2.80 6.47
C ALA A 50 5.33 -3.65 6.17
N LYS A 51 5.27 -4.92 6.58
CA LYS A 51 6.26 -5.93 6.16
C LYS A 51 5.81 -6.53 4.84
N TYR A 52 6.71 -6.56 3.85
CA TYR A 52 6.42 -7.14 2.54
C TYR A 52 7.01 -8.55 2.39
N PHE A 53 6.39 -9.31 1.50
CA PHE A 53 6.87 -10.62 1.08
C PHE A 53 8.17 -10.48 0.29
N CYS A 54 9.17 -11.29 0.64
CA CYS A 54 10.42 -11.38 -0.10
C CYS A 54 10.35 -12.48 -1.16
N GLU A 55 10.52 -12.10 -2.43
CA GLU A 55 10.60 -13.04 -3.56
C GLU A 55 11.82 -13.99 -3.48
N PHE A 56 12.85 -13.65 -2.68
CA PHE A 56 14.07 -14.45 -2.58
C PHE A 56 14.07 -15.49 -1.45
N CYS A 57 13.48 -15.16 -0.29
CA CYS A 57 13.49 -16.05 0.88
C CYS A 57 12.11 -16.57 1.28
N GLY A 58 11.03 -16.11 0.63
CA GLY A 58 9.67 -16.55 0.91
C GLY A 58 9.09 -16.05 2.25
N LYS A 59 9.81 -15.19 2.98
CA LYS A 59 9.40 -14.67 4.29
C LYS A 59 8.92 -13.22 4.22
N TYR A 60 8.03 -12.83 5.13
CA TYR A 60 7.57 -11.46 5.32
C TYR A 60 8.55 -10.65 6.18
N ALA A 61 9.73 -10.38 5.62
CA ALA A 61 10.83 -9.72 6.33
C ALA A 61 11.35 -8.44 5.65
N VAL A 62 10.75 -8.04 4.52
CA VAL A 62 11.18 -6.84 3.80
C VAL A 62 10.61 -5.60 4.47
N LYS A 63 11.49 -4.66 4.79
CA LYS A 63 11.16 -3.35 5.36
C LYS A 63 11.84 -2.24 4.58
N ARG A 64 11.26 -1.05 4.63
CA ARG A 64 11.85 0.16 4.04
C ARG A 64 13.09 0.57 4.82
N LYS A 65 14.20 0.83 4.12
CA LYS A 65 15.42 1.44 4.69
C LYS A 65 15.48 2.94 4.37
N ALA A 66 15.25 3.29 3.12
CA ALA A 66 15.18 4.67 2.63
C ALA A 66 14.07 4.82 1.60
N VAL A 67 13.84 6.02 1.07
CA VAL A 67 12.91 6.24 -0.05
C VAL A 67 13.36 5.38 -1.23
N GLY A 68 12.48 4.52 -1.75
CA GLY A 68 12.78 3.65 -2.90
C GLY A 68 13.72 2.46 -2.61
N ILE A 69 14.29 2.36 -1.41
CA ILE A 69 15.22 1.28 -1.04
C ILE A 69 14.58 0.39 0.03
N TRP A 70 14.39 -0.88 -0.32
CA TRP A 70 13.77 -1.90 0.51
C TRP A 70 14.76 -3.00 0.85
N GLY A 71 14.89 -3.33 2.13
CA GLY A 71 15.83 -4.33 2.63
C GLY A 71 15.13 -5.49 3.32
N CYS A 72 15.50 -6.70 2.93
CA CYS A 72 15.13 -7.93 3.62
C CYS A 72 16.03 -8.13 4.85
N LYS A 73 15.44 -8.34 6.04
CA LYS A 73 16.24 -8.63 7.25
C LYS A 73 16.91 -10.01 7.20
N ASP A 74 16.17 -11.03 6.76
CA ASP A 74 16.65 -12.42 6.82
C ASP A 74 17.69 -12.73 5.74
N CYS A 75 17.49 -12.19 4.55
CA CYS A 75 18.29 -12.51 3.37
C CYS A 75 19.33 -11.44 3.02
N GLY A 76 19.33 -10.30 3.70
CA GLY A 76 20.24 -9.18 3.46
C GLY A 76 20.07 -8.47 2.11
N LYS A 77 19.31 -9.05 1.17
CA LYS A 77 19.09 -8.50 -0.17
C LYS A 77 18.34 -7.18 -0.11
N VAL A 78 18.81 -6.25 -0.92
CA VAL A 78 18.22 -4.92 -1.11
C VAL A 78 17.55 -4.89 -2.47
N LYS A 79 16.30 -4.42 -2.52
CA LYS A 79 15.49 -4.29 -3.73
C LYS A 79 15.08 -2.83 -3.89
N ALA A 80 15.20 -2.32 -5.12
CA ALA A 80 14.64 -1.03 -5.49
C ALA A 80 13.12 -1.17 -5.67
N GLY A 81 12.36 -0.22 -5.14
CA GLY A 81 10.90 -0.22 -5.15
C GLY A 81 10.32 1.18 -5.17
N GLY A 82 9.02 1.28 -4.91
CA GLY A 82 8.35 2.57 -4.77
C GLY A 82 8.73 3.30 -3.48
N ALA A 83 8.32 4.56 -3.37
CA ALA A 83 8.57 5.39 -2.19
C ALA A 83 7.85 4.87 -0.93
N TYR A 84 6.59 4.44 -1.09
CA TYR A 84 5.71 3.99 0.01
C TYR A 84 5.23 2.54 -0.14
N THR A 85 5.49 1.90 -1.28
CA THR A 85 5.12 0.51 -1.56
C THR A 85 6.29 -0.21 -2.24
N LEU A 86 6.45 -1.51 -1.98
CA LEU A 86 7.56 -2.29 -2.55
C LEU A 86 7.47 -2.40 -4.09
N ASN A 87 6.29 -2.70 -4.62
CA ASN A 87 6.01 -2.68 -6.06
C ASN A 87 5.00 -1.58 -6.38
N THR A 88 5.27 -0.80 -7.43
CA THR A 88 4.30 0.13 -8.02
C THR A 88 3.53 -0.56 -9.14
N ALA A 89 2.29 -0.12 -9.40
CA ALA A 89 1.47 -0.68 -10.49
C ALA A 89 2.19 -0.59 -11.85
N SER A 90 2.80 0.55 -12.14
CA SER A 90 3.57 0.77 -13.37
C SER A 90 4.79 -0.15 -13.47
N ALA A 91 5.50 -0.42 -12.38
CA ALA A 91 6.62 -1.37 -12.41
C ALA A 91 6.17 -2.82 -12.62
N VAL A 92 4.94 -3.18 -12.22
CA VAL A 92 4.37 -4.50 -12.49
C VAL A 92 4.00 -4.64 -13.97
N THR A 93 3.39 -3.61 -14.58
CA THR A 93 3.02 -3.63 -16.01
C THR A 93 4.24 -3.58 -16.93
N VAL A 94 5.28 -2.83 -16.55
CA VAL A 94 6.54 -2.81 -17.32
C VAL A 94 7.20 -4.20 -17.31
N ARG A 95 7.19 -4.91 -16.18
CA ARG A 95 7.75 -6.27 -16.12
C ARG A 95 7.00 -7.26 -17.01
N SER A 96 5.67 -7.19 -17.06
CA SER A 96 4.88 -8.09 -17.92
C SER A 96 5.02 -7.75 -19.41
N THR A 97 5.09 -6.46 -19.76
CA THR A 97 5.31 -6.02 -21.14
C THR A 97 6.70 -6.39 -21.66
N ILE A 98 7.76 -6.22 -20.87
CA ILE A 98 9.12 -6.64 -21.25
C ILE A 98 9.15 -8.15 -21.53
N ARG A 99 8.51 -8.97 -20.67
CA ARG A 99 8.43 -10.42 -20.89
C ARG A 99 7.80 -10.75 -22.25
N ARG A 100 6.66 -10.13 -22.55
CA ARG A 100 5.94 -10.33 -23.82
C ARG A 100 6.79 -9.91 -25.03
N LEU A 101 7.51 -8.79 -24.93
CA LEU A 101 8.35 -8.28 -26.02
C LEU A 101 9.55 -9.20 -26.32
N ARG A 102 10.15 -9.81 -25.27
CA ARG A 102 11.24 -10.78 -25.45
C ARG A 102 10.77 -12.03 -26.19
N GLU A 103 9.61 -12.57 -25.81
CA GLU A 103 9.00 -13.72 -26.49
C GLU A 103 8.70 -13.45 -27.98
N GLN A 104 8.42 -12.19 -28.35
CA GLN A 104 8.18 -11.81 -29.75
C GLN A 104 9.45 -11.63 -30.58
N THR A 105 10.60 -11.41 -29.95
CA THR A 105 11.86 -11.10 -30.66
C THR A 105 12.72 -12.36 -30.85
N GLU A 106 12.59 -13.33 -29.95
CA GLU A 106 13.35 -14.58 -29.94
C GLU A 106 12.58 -15.77 -30.56
N GLY A 107 11.29 -15.58 -30.85
CA GLY A 107 10.42 -16.56 -31.51
C GLY A 107 10.36 -16.41 -33.03
#